data_AF-A0A2M7FLR0-F1
#
_entry.id   AF-A0A2M7FLR0-F1
#
_cell.length_a   1.000
_cell.length_b   1.000
_cell.length_c   1.000
_cell.angle_alpha   90.00
_cell.angle_beta   90.00
_cell.angle_gamma   90.00
#
_symmetry.space_group_name_H-M   'P 1'
#
loop_
_entity.id
_entity.type
_entity.pdbx_description
1 polymer ?
#
loop_
_entity_poly.entity_id
_entity_poly.type
_entity_poly.pdbx_seq_one_letter_code
_entity_poly.pdbx_strand_id
1 'polypeptide(L)'
;MTANEILDMMRKGMGQVPAAIEKSVQVDPGLIQEHVRSKAYAMPPEGGAMDEETRTMIYLAAALAAGSSTCIQAMANKIAQQGMSAAKALETVHIVRFAMTSKVIGDAEAVFGALANKSSS
;
A
#
# COMPACT_ATOMS: atom_id res chain seq x y z
N MET A 1 -22.27 -11.27 -1.76
CA MET A 1 -21.61 -11.55 -0.48
C MET A 1 -22.15 -10.60 0.58
N THR A 2 -22.39 -11.09 1.79
CA THR A 2 -22.72 -10.28 2.96
C THR A 2 -21.45 -9.59 3.51
N ALA A 3 -21.61 -8.55 4.33
CA ALA A 3 -20.46 -7.85 4.93
C ALA A 3 -19.64 -8.78 5.87
N ASN A 4 -20.28 -9.72 6.55
CA ASN A 4 -19.59 -10.74 7.35
C ASN A 4 -18.81 -11.73 6.48
N GLU A 5 -19.37 -12.19 5.36
CA GLU A 5 -18.64 -13.04 4.40
C GLU A 5 -17.41 -12.31 3.82
N ILE A 6 -17.53 -11.01 3.56
CA ILE A 6 -16.41 -10.18 3.11
C ILE A 6 -15.34 -10.09 4.20
N LEU A 7 -15.73 -9.86 5.45
CA LEU A 7 -14.79 -9.80 6.58
C LEU A 7 -14.02 -11.10 6.75
N ASP A 8 -14.71 -12.25 6.66
CA ASP A 8 -14.07 -13.56 6.77
C ASP A 8 -13.12 -13.84 5.60
N MET A 9 -13.46 -13.40 4.38
CA MET A 9 -12.54 -13.44 3.24
C MET A 9 -11.30 -12.58 3.50
N MET A 10 -11.47 -11.38 4.05
CA MET A 10 -10.36 -10.48 4.37
C MET A 10 -9.45 -11.09 5.44
N ARG A 11 -10.00 -11.74 6.47
CA ARG A 11 -9.24 -12.49 7.49
C ARG A 11 -8.44 -13.64 6.88
N LYS A 12 -9.03 -14.42 5.97
CA LYS A 12 -8.31 -15.49 5.29
C LYS A 12 -7.12 -14.98 4.47
N GLY A 13 -7.29 -13.84 3.80
CA GLY A 13 -6.24 -13.27 2.94
C GLY A 13 -5.14 -12.51 3.69
N MET A 14 -5.48 -11.83 4.77
CA MET A 14 -4.56 -10.94 5.50
C MET A 14 -4.16 -11.47 6.88
N GLY A 15 -4.72 -12.59 7.32
CA GLY A 15 -4.65 -13.02 8.72
C GLY A 15 -5.41 -12.03 9.60
N GLN A 16 -4.69 -11.08 10.19
CA GLN A 16 -5.30 -10.02 10.98
C GLN A 16 -5.74 -8.84 10.10
N VAL A 17 -7.02 -8.53 10.17
CA VAL A 17 -7.64 -7.40 9.46
C VAL A 17 -7.55 -6.14 10.33
N PRO A 18 -7.37 -4.94 9.75
CA PRO A 18 -7.41 -3.69 10.51
C PRO A 18 -8.73 -3.50 11.28
N ALA A 19 -8.65 -3.04 12.53
CA ALA A 19 -9.81 -2.85 13.39
C ALA A 19 -10.88 -1.90 12.79
N ALA A 20 -10.48 -0.96 11.94
CA ALA A 20 -11.41 -0.09 11.23
C ALA A 20 -12.37 -0.86 10.32
N ILE A 21 -11.87 -1.88 9.61
CA ILE A 21 -12.68 -2.74 8.76
C ILE A 21 -13.66 -3.55 9.62
N GLU A 22 -13.19 -4.15 10.73
CA GLU A 22 -14.05 -4.93 11.63
C GLU A 22 -15.21 -4.09 12.19
N LYS A 23 -14.91 -2.88 12.64
CA LYS A 23 -15.93 -1.95 13.16
C LYS A 23 -16.90 -1.49 12.08
N SER A 24 -16.40 -1.25 10.87
CA SER A 24 -17.25 -0.77 9.77
C SER A 24 -18.30 -1.79 9.33
N VAL A 25 -18.05 -3.10 9.46
CA VAL A 25 -19.06 -4.13 9.15
C VAL A 25 -20.32 -3.98 10.01
N GLN A 26 -20.18 -3.54 11.26
CA GLN A 26 -21.31 -3.36 12.18
C GLN A 26 -22.05 -2.04 11.95
N VAL A 27 -21.33 -1.00 11.56
CA VAL A 27 -21.83 0.38 11.49
C VAL A 27 -22.32 0.75 10.09
N ASP A 28 -21.62 0.29 9.05
CA ASP A 28 -21.92 0.55 7.64
C ASP A 28 -21.50 -0.65 6.76
N PRO A 29 -22.38 -1.65 6.62
CA PRO A 29 -22.14 -2.81 5.75
C PRO A 29 -21.90 -2.43 4.28
N GLY A 30 -22.51 -1.33 3.80
CA GLY A 30 -22.39 -0.86 2.43
C GLY A 30 -20.97 -0.37 2.12
N LEU A 31 -20.33 0.28 3.09
CA LEU A 31 -18.94 0.71 2.98
C LEU A 31 -17.99 -0.46 2.70
N ILE A 32 -18.20 -1.60 3.36
CA ILE A 32 -17.34 -2.79 3.17
C ILE A 32 -17.59 -3.47 1.81
N GLN A 33 -18.83 -3.47 1.34
CA GLN A 33 -19.15 -3.93 -0.01
C GLN A 33 -18.45 -3.06 -1.06
N GLU A 34 -18.49 -1.75 -0.89
CA GLU A 34 -17.80 -0.83 -1.81
C GLU A 34 -16.28 -0.95 -1.71
N HIS A 35 -15.75 -1.16 -0.51
CA HIS A 35 -14.32 -1.38 -0.30
C HIS A 35 -13.83 -2.64 -1.03
N VAL A 36 -14.55 -3.76 -0.95
CA VAL A 36 -14.15 -4.99 -1.63
C VAL A 36 -14.30 -4.88 -3.15
N ARG A 37 -15.32 -4.16 -3.63
CA ARG A 37 -15.49 -3.85 -5.07
C ARG A 37 -14.31 -3.02 -5.58
N SER A 38 -13.94 -1.97 -4.85
CA SER A 38 -12.78 -1.11 -5.15
C SER A 38 -11.47 -1.89 -5.16
N LYS A 39 -11.28 -2.81 -4.20
CA LYS A 39 -10.15 -3.75 -4.21
C LYS A 39 -10.14 -4.61 -5.47
N ALA A 40 -11.28 -5.19 -5.87
CA ALA A 40 -11.34 -6.04 -7.05
C ALA A 40 -11.04 -5.28 -8.35
N TYR A 41 -11.40 -4.00 -8.42
CA TYR A 41 -11.03 -3.14 -9.54
C TYR A 41 -9.51 -2.86 -9.58
N ALA A 42 -8.91 -2.48 -8.45
CA ALA A 42 -7.48 -2.13 -8.38
C ALA A 42 -6.55 -3.36 -8.39
N MET A 43 -7.01 -4.48 -7.84
CA MET A 43 -6.26 -5.73 -7.67
C MET A 43 -7.15 -6.91 -8.12
N PRO A 44 -7.37 -7.10 -9.42
CA PRO A 44 -8.33 -8.08 -9.93
C PRO A 44 -7.88 -9.52 -9.62
N PRO A 45 -8.76 -10.38 -9.07
CA PRO A 45 -8.37 -11.74 -8.68
C PRO A 45 -7.84 -12.56 -9.87
N GLU A 46 -8.36 -12.32 -11.07
CA GLU A 46 -7.97 -12.97 -12.31
C GLU A 46 -7.85 -11.95 -13.44
N GLY A 47 -7.12 -12.29 -14.50
CA GLY A 47 -7.01 -11.46 -15.72
C GLY A 47 -6.25 -10.14 -15.57
N GLY A 48 -5.63 -9.88 -14.41
CA GLY A 48 -4.76 -8.72 -14.21
C GLY A 48 -3.41 -8.86 -14.93
N ALA A 49 -2.85 -7.73 -15.38
CA ALA A 49 -1.55 -7.69 -16.05
C ALA A 49 -0.36 -7.98 -15.10
N MET A 50 -0.55 -7.79 -13.80
CA MET A 50 0.44 -8.07 -12.76
C MET A 50 -0.03 -9.26 -11.92
N ASP A 51 0.91 -10.06 -11.43
CA ASP A 51 0.59 -11.09 -10.43
C ASP A 51 0.17 -10.47 -9.07
N GLU A 52 -0.35 -11.30 -8.17
CA GLU A 52 -0.83 -10.83 -6.86
C GLU A 52 0.31 -10.30 -5.98
N GLU A 53 1.48 -10.92 -6.07
CA GLU A 53 2.67 -10.52 -5.30
C GLU A 53 3.11 -9.10 -5.70
N THR A 54 3.27 -8.83 -6.98
CA THR A 54 3.65 -7.51 -7.51
C THR A 54 2.65 -6.44 -7.10
N ARG A 55 1.34 -6.71 -7.20
CA ARG A 55 0.31 -5.76 -6.76
C ARG A 55 0.36 -5.51 -5.25
N THR A 56 0.68 -6.53 -4.46
CA THR A 56 0.85 -6.41 -3.01
C THR A 56 2.09 -5.58 -2.67
N MET A 57 3.20 -5.74 -3.40
CA MET A 57 4.39 -4.89 -3.23
C MET A 57 4.13 -3.43 -3.62
N ILE A 58 3.38 -3.17 -4.69
CA ILE A 58 2.97 -1.81 -5.07
C ILE A 58 2.11 -1.18 -3.96
N TYR A 59 1.16 -1.92 -3.41
CA TYR A 59 0.34 -1.41 -2.30
C TYR A 59 1.19 -1.16 -1.05
N LEU A 60 2.08 -2.08 -0.68
CA LEU A 60 3.03 -1.85 0.42
C LEU A 60 3.86 -0.59 0.18
N ALA A 61 4.38 -0.38 -1.03
CA ALA A 61 5.18 0.79 -1.38
C ALA A 61 4.39 2.10 -1.19
N ALA A 62 3.15 2.14 -1.69
CA ALA A 62 2.26 3.29 -1.52
C ALA A 62 1.96 3.56 -0.03
N ALA A 63 1.71 2.50 0.75
CA ALA A 63 1.44 2.62 2.18
C ALA A 63 2.64 3.15 2.98
N LEU A 64 3.86 2.68 2.64
CA LEU A 64 5.12 3.16 3.22
C LEU A 64 5.37 4.63 2.89
N ALA A 65 5.22 5.02 1.62
CA ALA A 65 5.42 6.39 1.17
C ALA A 65 4.41 7.36 1.80
N ALA A 66 3.17 6.91 2.03
CA ALA A 66 2.12 7.69 2.68
C ALA A 66 2.20 7.69 4.23
N GLY A 67 3.07 6.88 4.84
CA GLY A 67 3.18 6.79 6.30
C GLY A 67 1.96 6.14 6.99
N SER A 68 1.18 5.32 6.28
CA SER A 68 -0.02 4.68 6.84
C SER A 68 0.31 3.40 7.61
N SER A 69 0.47 3.49 8.93
CA SER A 69 0.83 2.34 9.79
C SER A 69 -0.14 1.16 9.66
N THR A 70 -1.44 1.44 9.53
CA THR A 70 -2.47 0.40 9.39
C THR A 70 -2.39 -0.34 8.05
N CYS A 71 -2.18 0.39 6.95
CA CYS A 71 -1.99 -0.22 5.62
C CYS A 71 -0.66 -0.98 5.53
N ILE A 72 0.42 -0.44 6.13
CA ILE A 72 1.71 -1.10 6.21
C ILE A 72 1.57 -2.44 6.94
N GLN A 73 0.93 -2.44 8.12
CA GLN A 73 0.72 -3.68 8.89
C GLN A 73 -0.16 -4.68 8.13
N ALA A 74 -1.23 -4.22 7.47
CA ALA A 74 -2.12 -5.09 6.70
C ALA A 74 -1.39 -5.78 5.54
N MET A 75 -0.54 -5.04 4.81
CA MET A 75 0.25 -5.62 3.72
C MET A 75 1.36 -6.53 4.24
N ALA A 76 2.02 -6.18 5.34
CA ALA A 76 2.99 -7.06 5.99
C ALA A 76 2.36 -8.39 6.42
N ASN A 77 1.17 -8.35 7.03
CA ASN A 77 0.45 -9.57 7.41
C ASN A 77 0.03 -10.39 6.19
N LYS A 78 -0.46 -9.73 5.12
CA LYS A 78 -0.80 -10.42 3.86
C LYS A 78 0.40 -11.14 3.25
N ILE A 79 1.55 -10.47 3.19
CA ILE A 79 2.82 -11.04 2.67
C ILE A 79 3.19 -12.30 3.45
N ALA A 80 3.14 -12.23 4.78
CA ALA A 80 3.43 -13.38 5.64
C ALA A 80 2.40 -14.51 5.47
N GLN A 81 1.11 -14.17 5.48
CA GLN A 81 0.00 -15.13 5.39
C GLN A 81 -0.02 -15.90 4.06
N GLN A 82 0.35 -15.24 2.97
CA GLN A 82 0.34 -15.82 1.62
C GLN A 82 1.71 -16.38 1.19
N GLY A 83 2.72 -16.39 2.07
CA GLY A 83 4.03 -16.95 1.77
C GLY A 83 4.78 -16.22 0.65
N MET A 84 4.57 -14.91 0.52
CA MET A 84 5.25 -14.08 -0.48
C MET A 84 6.73 -13.88 -0.14
N SER A 85 7.52 -13.51 -1.14
CA SER A 85 8.98 -13.36 -1.02
C SER A 85 9.36 -12.21 -0.09
N ALA A 86 10.00 -12.57 1.03
CA ALA A 86 10.61 -11.61 1.94
C ALA A 86 11.68 -10.73 1.25
N ALA A 87 12.43 -11.30 0.30
CA ALA A 87 13.43 -10.55 -0.45
C ALA A 87 12.79 -9.44 -1.29
N LYS A 88 11.68 -9.73 -1.98
CA LYS A 88 10.92 -8.71 -2.73
C LYS A 88 10.34 -7.63 -1.81
N ALA A 89 9.85 -8.01 -0.63
CA ALA A 89 9.33 -7.05 0.36
C ALA A 89 10.44 -6.12 0.88
N LEU A 90 11.61 -6.65 1.21
CA LEU A 90 12.75 -5.85 1.67
C LEU A 90 13.29 -4.94 0.56
N GLU A 91 13.38 -5.43 -0.67
CA GLU A 91 13.75 -4.60 -1.82
C GLU A 91 12.73 -3.46 -2.05
N THR A 92 11.44 -3.73 -1.87
CA THR A 92 10.40 -2.71 -1.91
C THR A 92 10.63 -1.61 -0.85
N VAL A 93 11.02 -1.97 0.37
CA VAL A 93 11.39 -0.99 1.42
C VAL A 93 12.57 -0.13 0.99
N HIS A 94 13.62 -0.73 0.41
CA HIS A 94 14.77 0.02 -0.09
C HIS A 94 14.38 0.98 -1.22
N ILE A 95 13.55 0.53 -2.16
CA ILE A 95 13.03 1.34 -3.26
C ILE A 95 12.27 2.56 -2.71
N VAL A 96 11.36 2.36 -1.74
CA VAL A 96 10.61 3.48 -1.15
C VAL A 96 11.53 4.46 -0.43
N ARG A 97 12.46 3.96 0.40
CA ARG A 97 13.45 4.82 1.08
C ARG A 97 14.26 5.64 0.10
N PHE A 98 14.70 5.03 -1.01
CA PHE A 98 15.43 5.73 -2.06
C PHE A 98 14.54 6.77 -2.75
N ALA A 99 13.35 6.39 -3.22
CA ALA A 99 12.41 7.29 -3.90
C ALA A 99 12.06 8.53 -3.05
N MET A 100 11.78 8.34 -1.76
CA MET A 100 11.48 9.45 -0.85
C MET A 100 12.69 10.36 -0.58
N THR A 101 13.91 9.83 -0.64
CA THR A 101 15.12 10.67 -0.53
C THR A 101 15.39 11.41 -1.84
N SER A 102 15.20 10.76 -2.99
CA SER A 102 15.34 11.40 -4.31
C SER A 102 14.34 12.54 -4.49
N LYS A 103 13.15 12.44 -3.89
CA LYS A 103 12.19 13.55 -3.82
C LYS A 103 12.83 14.82 -3.22
N VAL A 104 13.62 14.69 -2.16
CA VAL A 104 14.30 15.85 -1.53
C VAL A 104 15.22 16.55 -2.52
N ILE A 105 15.90 15.81 -3.39
CA ILE A 105 16.75 16.39 -4.44
C ILE A 105 15.90 17.18 -5.44
N GLY A 106 14.76 16.63 -5.87
CA GLY A 106 13.82 17.33 -6.76
C GLY A 106 13.21 18.58 -6.11
N ASP A 107 12.74 18.46 -4.88
CA ASP A 107 12.14 19.57 -4.11
C ASP A 107 13.18 20.70 -3.83
N ALA A 108 14.47 20.41 -3.90
CA ALA A 108 15.55 21.38 -3.71
C ALA A 108 15.88 22.22 -4.96
N GLU A 109 15.17 22.04 -6.08
CA GLU A 109 15.41 22.78 -7.33
C GLU A 109 15.51 24.30 -7.13
N ALA A 110 14.58 24.89 -6.37
CA ALA A 110 14.59 26.33 -6.09
C ALA A 110 15.84 26.78 -5.31
N VAL A 111 16.33 25.95 -4.38
CA VAL A 111 17.55 26.23 -3.60
C VAL A 111 18.76 26.20 -4.53
N PHE A 112 18.86 25.19 -5.39
CA PHE A 112 19.94 25.08 -6.37
C PHE A 112 19.95 26.28 -7.33
N GLY A 113 18.77 26.68 -7.83
CA GLY A 113 18.63 27.85 -8.69
C GLY A 113 19.09 29.14 -8.03
N ALA A 114 18.70 29.38 -6.78
CA ALA A 114 19.11 30.59 -6.03
C ALA A 114 20.63 30.66 -5.81
N LEU A 115 21.28 29.53 -5.51
CA LEU A 115 22.73 29.48 -5.27
C LEU A 115 23.54 29.58 -6.56
N ALA A 116 23.09 28.96 -7.66
CA ALA A 116 23.76 29.04 -8.95
C ALA A 116 23.84 30.48 -9.49
N ASN A 117 22.78 31.27 -9.32
CA ASN A 117 22.75 32.67 -9.74
C ASN A 117 23.68 33.56 -8.88
N LYS A 118 23.85 33.21 -7.59
CA LYS A 118 24.78 33.92 -6.69
C LYS A 118 26.24 33.72 -7.06
N SER A 119 26.61 32.60 -7.67
CA SER A 119 27.98 32.36 -8.18
C SER A 119 28.30 33.08 -9.50
N SER A 120 27.33 33.77 -10.11
CA SER A 120 27.47 34.48 -11.39
C SER A 120 27.45 36.00 -11.26
N SER A 121 27.38 36.54 -10.03
CA SER A 121 27.36 37.97 -9.68
C SER A 121 28.59 38.34 -8.87
#